data_AF-A0A429NEI3-F1
#
_entry.id   AF-A0A429NEI3-F1
#
_cell.length_a   1.000
_cell.length_b   1.000
_cell.length_c   1.000
_cell.angle_alpha   90.00
_cell.angle_beta   90.00
_cell.angle_gamma   90.00
#
_symmetry.space_group_name_H-M   'P 1'
#
loop_
_entity.id
_entity.type
_entity.pdbx_description
1 polymer ?
#
loop_
_entity_poly.entity_id
_entity_poly.type
_entity_poly.pdbx_seq_one_letter_code
_entity_poly.pdbx_strand_id
1 'polypeptide(L)'
;MRARGITYDTGTFPGRLLTRKTFSSEQVRHEMTVIADELHCDAVRVSGGDADRLGIAARHAADAGLEVWFSPFPVDLPPEDVLPFFADCAQRAEALRRDGAPVVFVAGCELSAFADGFLPGATHRDRLHAMATADLAWWTSLGPVPERLNSFLDEAATTVRARFAGPVTYASGSWEPVDWTPFDLVGIDAYRSAQNAATFRELLREGRGHGKPVAVTEYGTCAYRGAGDLGGLAWQPPHGAVPDEDEQVRYFEELLGIFEEEGVDTALWFSFADYDKPGDRDLASYGVVRMLDETTWEPKKVFQAMSTAYGRPRRNPA
;
A
#
# COMPACT_ATOMS: atom_id res chain seq x y z
N MET A 1 -14.19 -0.74 -11.98
CA MET A 1 -13.11 -0.02 -11.26
C MET A 1 -13.14 1.47 -11.57
N ARG A 2 -13.10 2.29 -10.53
CA ARG A 2 -13.13 3.77 -10.56
C ARG A 2 -11.74 4.39 -10.67
N ALA A 3 -10.70 3.80 -10.06
CA ALA A 3 -9.34 4.33 -10.14
C ALA A 3 -8.31 3.20 -10.21
N ARG A 4 -7.28 3.39 -11.04
CA ARG A 4 -6.11 2.51 -11.14
C ARG A 4 -4.88 3.31 -10.75
N GLY A 5 -4.06 2.79 -9.86
CA GLY A 5 -2.97 3.57 -9.30
C GLY A 5 -1.80 2.75 -8.81
N ILE A 6 -0.96 3.42 -8.01
CA ILE A 6 0.31 2.90 -7.52
C ILE A 6 0.61 3.45 -6.12
N THR A 7 1.45 2.77 -5.35
CA THR A 7 1.99 3.28 -4.09
C THR A 7 3.31 4.01 -4.32
N TYR A 8 3.58 5.00 -3.47
CA TYR A 8 4.77 5.84 -3.54
C TYR A 8 5.37 6.00 -2.15
N ASP A 9 6.59 5.49 -1.99
CA ASP A 9 7.31 5.51 -0.71
C ASP A 9 8.00 6.86 -0.46
N THR A 10 7.73 7.43 0.72
CA THR A 10 8.37 8.65 1.22
C THR A 10 9.44 8.36 2.29
N GLY A 11 9.56 7.10 2.70
CA GLY A 11 10.42 6.64 3.79
C GLY A 11 9.58 6.04 4.91
N THR A 12 9.60 4.71 5.05
CA THR A 12 8.67 3.99 5.93
C THR A 12 9.31 3.53 7.24
N PHE A 13 10.40 2.75 7.18
CA PHE A 13 10.98 2.14 8.39
C PHE A 13 11.89 3.09 9.18
N PRO A 14 12.00 2.92 10.51
CA PRO A 14 12.82 3.79 11.34
C PRO A 14 14.32 3.53 11.22
N GLY A 15 15.10 4.56 11.54
CA GLY A 15 16.55 4.45 11.74
C GLY A 15 17.30 4.00 10.49
N ARG A 16 18.18 3.00 10.65
CA ARG A 16 19.05 2.51 9.56
C ARG A 16 18.31 1.78 8.45
N LEU A 17 17.07 1.38 8.70
CA LEU A 17 16.22 0.65 7.77
C LEU A 17 15.35 1.59 6.91
N LEU A 18 15.47 2.90 7.09
CA LEU A 18 14.71 3.89 6.32
C LEU A 18 14.80 3.60 4.82
N THR A 19 13.63 3.34 4.24
CA THR A 19 13.50 2.85 2.87
C THR A 19 13.94 3.91 1.85
N ARG A 20 13.70 5.18 2.17
CA ARG A 20 14.10 6.32 1.33
C ARG A 20 14.96 7.30 2.12
N LYS A 21 16.27 7.19 1.99
CA LYS A 21 17.23 8.07 2.69
C LYS A 21 17.26 9.47 2.06
N THR A 22 17.42 9.51 0.75
CA THR A 22 17.44 10.72 -0.05
C THR A 22 16.01 11.08 -0.49
N PHE A 23 15.56 12.27 -0.10
CA PHE A 23 14.23 12.78 -0.42
C PHE A 23 14.33 14.22 -0.91
N SER A 24 14.17 14.42 -2.23
CA SER A 24 14.13 15.73 -2.86
C SER A 24 12.74 16.03 -3.37
N SER A 25 12.23 17.22 -3.04
CA SER A 25 10.95 17.72 -3.55
C SER A 25 10.91 17.76 -5.09
N GLU A 26 12.03 18.08 -5.74
CA GLU A 26 12.10 18.10 -7.21
C GLU A 26 12.01 16.71 -7.82
N GLN A 27 12.68 15.74 -7.21
CA GLN A 27 12.59 14.34 -7.64
C GLN A 27 11.15 13.85 -7.49
N VAL A 28 10.52 14.14 -6.35
CA VAL A 28 9.13 13.74 -6.09
C VAL A 28 8.18 14.35 -7.11
N ARG A 29 8.33 15.63 -7.45
CA ARG A 29 7.54 16.28 -8.49
C ARG A 29 7.69 15.60 -9.85
N HIS A 30 8.92 15.27 -10.23
CA HIS A 30 9.20 14.56 -11.47
C HIS A 30 8.55 13.17 -11.48
N GLU A 31 8.74 12.39 -10.42
CA GLU A 31 8.18 11.04 -10.30
C GLU A 31 6.64 11.06 -10.31
N MET A 32 5.99 12.05 -9.68
CA MET A 32 4.52 12.22 -9.76
C MET A 32 4.06 12.56 -11.19
N THR A 33 4.84 13.33 -11.93
CA THR A 33 4.55 13.62 -13.35
C THR A 33 4.65 12.33 -14.18
N VAL A 34 5.66 11.50 -13.96
CA VAL A 34 5.79 10.20 -14.63
C VAL A 34 4.62 9.28 -14.29
N ILE A 35 4.21 9.24 -13.01
CA ILE A 35 3.06 8.44 -12.56
C ILE A 35 1.76 8.88 -13.26
N ALA A 36 1.53 10.17 -13.41
CA ALA A 36 0.35 10.70 -14.08
C ALA A 36 0.41 10.54 -15.61
N ASP A 37 1.51 10.99 -16.23
CA ASP A 37 1.57 11.20 -17.67
C ASP A 37 2.06 9.97 -18.44
N GLU A 38 2.96 9.17 -17.87
CA GLU A 38 3.55 8.00 -18.55
C GLU A 38 2.89 6.69 -18.12
N LEU A 39 2.61 6.54 -16.82
CA LEU A 39 1.89 5.37 -16.30
C LEU A 39 0.37 5.51 -16.45
N HIS A 40 -0.15 6.71 -16.67
CA HIS A 40 -1.59 6.99 -16.76
C HIS A 40 -2.36 6.57 -15.50
N CYS A 41 -1.74 6.66 -14.33
CA CYS A 41 -2.42 6.40 -13.06
C CYS A 41 -3.49 7.45 -12.79
N ASP A 42 -4.63 7.03 -12.24
CA ASP A 42 -5.68 7.91 -11.72
C ASP A 42 -5.39 8.36 -10.28
N ALA A 43 -4.69 7.52 -9.52
CA ALA A 43 -4.47 7.68 -8.08
C ALA A 43 -3.06 7.27 -7.66
N VAL A 44 -2.57 7.87 -6.57
CA VAL A 44 -1.32 7.48 -5.92
C VAL A 44 -1.50 7.40 -4.41
N ARG A 45 -1.05 6.29 -3.80
CA ARG A 45 -0.95 6.15 -2.35
C ARG A 45 0.41 6.58 -1.85
N VAL A 46 0.46 7.73 -1.22
CA VAL A 46 1.67 8.31 -0.64
C VAL A 46 1.84 7.75 0.78
N SER A 47 2.88 6.95 0.99
CA SER A 47 3.09 6.20 2.24
C SER A 47 4.43 6.53 2.90
N GLY A 48 4.49 6.51 4.23
CA GLY A 48 5.72 6.70 5.01
C GLY A 48 5.50 7.19 6.44
N GLY A 49 6.61 7.31 7.18
CA GLY A 49 6.61 7.62 8.62
C GLY A 49 6.84 9.10 8.98
N ASP A 50 6.99 9.99 7.99
CA ASP A 50 7.27 11.41 8.21
C ASP A 50 6.18 12.30 7.59
N ALA A 51 5.48 13.08 8.41
CA ALA A 51 4.33 13.89 7.99
C ALA A 51 4.70 15.02 7.01
N ASP A 52 5.92 15.55 7.08
CA ASP A 52 6.40 16.59 6.15
C ASP A 52 6.67 15.99 4.78
N ARG A 53 7.34 14.82 4.72
CA ARG A 53 7.58 14.11 3.46
C ARG A 53 6.27 13.66 2.80
N LEU A 54 5.33 13.13 3.58
CA LEU A 54 3.98 12.80 3.11
C LEU A 54 3.29 14.03 2.52
N GLY A 55 3.31 15.16 3.23
CA GLY A 55 2.71 16.42 2.77
C GLY A 55 3.30 16.94 1.45
N ILE A 56 4.63 16.88 1.31
CA ILE A 56 5.32 17.29 0.07
C ILE A 56 4.92 16.40 -1.10
N ALA A 57 4.96 15.08 -0.93
CA ALA A 57 4.61 14.14 -2.00
C ALA A 57 3.13 14.21 -2.36
N ALA A 58 2.24 14.35 -1.38
CA ALA A 58 0.82 14.51 -1.59
C ALA A 58 0.47 15.81 -2.33
N ARG A 59 1.18 16.92 -2.07
CA ARG A 59 1.02 18.16 -2.83
C ARG A 59 1.40 17.98 -4.31
N HIS A 60 2.57 17.40 -4.57
CA HIS A 60 3.01 17.15 -5.96
C HIS A 60 2.09 16.18 -6.70
N ALA A 61 1.54 15.18 -6.00
CA ALA A 61 0.54 14.29 -6.57
C ALA A 61 -0.73 15.04 -6.97
N ALA A 62 -1.26 15.89 -6.08
CA ALA A 62 -2.43 16.72 -6.37
C ALA A 62 -2.18 17.70 -7.52
N ASP A 63 -1.00 18.34 -7.57
CA ASP A 63 -0.61 19.27 -8.63
C ASP A 63 -0.47 18.56 -10.00
N ALA A 64 -0.10 17.27 -9.99
CA ALA A 64 -0.08 16.40 -11.17
C ALA A 64 -1.48 15.88 -11.57
N GLY A 65 -2.54 16.22 -10.83
CA GLY A 65 -3.91 15.80 -11.11
C GLY A 65 -4.27 14.40 -10.63
N LEU A 66 -3.43 13.77 -9.80
CA LEU A 66 -3.68 12.45 -9.23
C LEU A 66 -4.62 12.56 -8.02
N GLU A 67 -5.50 11.57 -7.86
CA GLU A 67 -6.15 11.35 -6.56
C GLU A 67 -5.15 10.88 -5.52
N VAL A 68 -5.15 11.53 -4.36
CA VAL A 68 -4.19 11.29 -3.30
C VAL A 68 -4.76 10.36 -2.25
N TRP A 69 -4.14 9.20 -2.08
CA TRP A 69 -4.35 8.32 -0.94
C TRP A 69 -3.28 8.62 0.11
N PHE A 70 -3.61 9.50 1.06
CA PHE A 70 -2.69 9.99 2.09
C PHE A 70 -2.57 8.94 3.20
N SER A 71 -1.41 8.26 3.29
CA SER A 71 -1.25 7.03 4.07
C SER A 71 -0.09 7.13 5.08
N PRO A 72 -0.28 7.75 6.25
CA PRO A 72 0.70 7.67 7.33
C PRO A 72 0.98 6.21 7.74
N PHE A 73 2.27 5.88 7.89
CA PHE A 73 2.74 4.52 8.22
C PHE A 73 3.62 4.56 9.48
N PRO A 74 3.02 4.50 10.68
CA PRO A 74 3.70 4.71 11.97
C PRO A 74 4.35 3.41 12.49
N VAL A 75 5.50 3.05 11.94
CA VAL A 75 6.23 1.82 12.34
C VAL A 75 6.82 1.97 13.74
N ASP A 76 6.63 0.95 14.57
CA ASP A 76 7.14 0.86 15.96
C ASP A 76 6.67 1.98 16.90
N LEU A 77 5.68 2.78 16.49
CA LEU A 77 5.07 3.75 17.38
C LEU A 77 3.95 3.10 18.20
N PRO A 78 3.86 3.41 19.50
CA PRO A 78 2.76 2.94 20.33
C PRO A 78 1.47 3.74 20.05
N PRO A 79 0.28 3.19 20.36
CA PRO A 79 -1.01 3.81 20.03
C PRO A 79 -1.16 5.29 20.43
N GLU A 80 -0.62 5.67 21.60
CA GLU A 80 -0.64 7.03 22.11
C GLU A 80 0.13 8.04 21.25
N ASP A 81 1.13 7.59 20.49
CA ASP A 81 1.91 8.42 19.57
C ASP A 81 1.33 8.36 18.14
N VAL A 82 0.64 7.27 17.79
CA VAL A 82 -0.02 7.13 16.49
C VAL A 82 -1.17 8.12 16.34
N LEU A 83 -2.03 8.31 17.36
CA LEU A 83 -3.20 9.19 17.24
C LEU A 83 -2.82 10.66 16.97
N PRO A 84 -1.87 11.29 17.71
CA PRO A 84 -1.38 12.63 17.38
C PRO A 84 -0.77 12.72 15.98
N PHE A 85 -0.03 11.69 15.55
CA PHE A 85 0.54 11.65 14.20
C PHE A 85 -0.53 11.61 13.11
N PHE A 86 -1.58 10.81 13.30
CA PHE A 86 -2.74 10.76 12.41
C PHE A 86 -3.51 12.08 12.41
N ALA A 87 -3.64 12.76 13.55
CA ALA A 87 -4.29 14.07 13.61
C ALA A 87 -3.54 15.15 12.79
N ASP A 88 -2.21 15.18 12.85
CA ASP A 88 -1.39 16.07 12.02
C ASP A 88 -1.54 15.73 10.53
N CYS A 89 -1.40 14.45 10.18
CA CYS A 89 -1.58 13.98 8.81
C CYS A 89 -2.98 14.30 8.25
N ALA A 90 -4.03 14.13 9.06
CA ALA A 90 -5.41 14.44 8.67
C ALA A 90 -5.61 15.94 8.41
N GLN A 91 -4.96 16.81 9.18
CA GLN A 91 -4.96 18.25 8.94
C GLN A 91 -4.27 18.62 7.61
N ARG A 92 -3.15 17.95 7.28
CA ARG A 92 -2.44 18.13 6.00
C ARG A 92 -3.26 17.64 4.81
N ALA A 93 -3.89 16.46 4.94
CA ALA A 93 -4.81 15.92 3.95
C ALA A 93 -6.03 16.82 3.71
N GLU A 94 -6.59 17.41 4.78
CA GLU A 94 -7.71 18.35 4.67
C GLU A 94 -7.32 19.65 3.97
N ALA A 95 -6.08 20.14 4.17
CA ALA A 95 -5.60 21.31 3.44
C ALA A 95 -5.57 21.04 1.92
N LEU A 96 -5.05 19.89 1.49
CA LEU A 96 -5.07 19.47 0.07
C LEU A 96 -6.49 19.39 -0.48
N ARG A 97 -7.41 18.79 0.29
CA ARG A 97 -8.81 18.65 -0.11
C ARG A 97 -9.52 20.00 -0.27
N ARG A 98 -9.26 20.96 0.62
CA ARG A 98 -9.81 22.32 0.54
C ARG A 98 -9.27 23.10 -0.66
N ASP A 99 -8.07 22.78 -1.10
CA ASP A 99 -7.48 23.33 -2.33
C ASP A 99 -8.04 22.67 -3.61
N GLY A 100 -8.93 21.68 -3.48
CA GLY A 100 -9.67 21.06 -4.58
C GLY A 100 -9.17 19.67 -4.98
N ALA A 101 -8.14 19.13 -4.32
CA ALA A 101 -7.64 17.79 -4.61
C ALA A 101 -8.63 16.71 -4.14
N PRO A 102 -8.86 15.62 -4.91
CA PRO A 102 -9.51 14.43 -4.39
C PRO A 102 -8.53 13.69 -3.47
N VAL A 103 -8.93 13.51 -2.20
CA VAL A 103 -8.08 12.91 -1.16
C VAL A 103 -8.85 11.83 -0.42
N VAL A 104 -8.22 10.66 -0.23
CA VAL A 104 -8.64 9.59 0.68
C VAL A 104 -7.60 9.50 1.79
N PHE A 105 -8.01 9.43 3.05
CA PHE A 105 -7.10 9.21 4.17
C PHE A 105 -7.05 7.71 4.51
N VAL A 106 -5.84 7.14 4.56
CA VAL A 106 -5.60 5.74 4.94
C VAL A 106 -5.05 5.72 6.37
N ALA A 107 -5.86 5.30 7.34
CA ALA A 107 -5.57 5.35 8.77
C ALA A 107 -4.60 4.24 9.24
N GLY A 108 -3.48 4.11 8.55
CA GLY A 108 -2.46 3.08 8.80
C GLY A 108 -2.55 1.90 7.85
N CYS A 109 -1.56 1.02 7.98
CA CYS A 109 -1.36 -0.15 7.15
C CYS A 109 -0.84 -1.27 8.04
N GLU A 110 -1.57 -2.39 8.10
CA GLU A 110 -1.15 -3.60 8.83
C GLU A 110 -0.64 -3.29 10.25
N LEU A 111 -1.32 -2.38 10.96
CA LEU A 111 -0.88 -1.83 12.24
C LEU A 111 -0.68 -2.91 13.30
N SER A 112 -1.40 -4.03 13.23
CA SER A 112 -1.15 -5.14 14.16
C SER A 112 0.29 -5.66 14.11
N ALA A 113 0.92 -5.62 12.93
CA ALA A 113 2.29 -6.06 12.70
C ALA A 113 3.29 -4.90 12.78
N PHE A 114 2.92 -3.70 12.33
CA PHE A 114 3.88 -2.60 12.21
C PHE A 114 3.89 -1.63 13.38
N ALA A 115 2.74 -1.30 13.98
CA ALA A 115 2.70 -0.47 15.18
C ALA A 115 3.04 -1.28 16.43
N ASP A 116 3.49 -0.59 17.48
CA ASP A 116 3.72 -1.23 18.76
C ASP A 116 2.41 -1.53 19.50
N GLY A 117 2.44 -2.51 20.39
CA GLY A 117 1.32 -2.75 21.29
C GLY A 117 0.13 -3.49 20.66
N PHE A 118 0.33 -4.27 19.59
CA PHE A 118 -0.66 -5.23 19.05
C PHE A 118 -0.14 -6.67 19.08
N LEU A 119 0.52 -7.12 18.00
CA LEU A 119 1.17 -8.43 17.99
C LEU A 119 2.39 -8.47 18.93
N PRO A 120 2.72 -9.65 19.51
CA PRO A 120 3.89 -9.79 20.36
C PRO A 120 5.20 -9.54 19.60
N GLY A 121 6.03 -8.63 20.10
CA GLY A 121 7.36 -8.33 19.58
C GLY A 121 7.76 -6.89 19.88
N ALA A 122 9.05 -6.66 20.18
CA ALA A 122 9.54 -5.32 20.53
C ALA A 122 9.70 -4.41 19.31
N THR A 123 9.87 -5.01 18.13
CA THR A 123 10.00 -4.29 16.85
C THR A 123 9.12 -4.94 15.79
N HIS A 124 8.79 -4.21 14.73
CA HIS A 124 8.08 -4.72 13.56
C HIS A 124 8.80 -5.94 12.97
N ARG A 125 10.13 -5.99 13.02
CA ARG A 125 10.91 -7.15 12.58
C ARG A 125 10.66 -8.39 13.43
N ASP A 126 10.57 -8.22 14.75
CA ASP A 126 10.25 -9.33 15.66
C ASP A 126 8.83 -9.84 15.40
N ARG A 127 7.87 -8.92 15.20
CA ARG A 127 6.47 -9.23 14.90
C ARG A 127 6.34 -9.97 13.56
N LEU A 128 6.96 -9.46 12.49
CA LEU A 128 6.97 -10.11 11.17
C LEU A 128 7.69 -11.46 11.19
N HIS A 129 8.80 -11.58 11.92
CA HIS A 129 9.50 -12.86 12.07
C HIS A 129 8.64 -13.89 12.83
N ALA A 130 7.96 -13.47 13.90
CA ALA A 130 7.04 -14.31 14.64
C ALA A 130 5.90 -14.78 13.72
N MET A 131 5.26 -13.90 12.96
CA MET A 131 4.21 -14.27 12.00
C MET A 131 4.69 -15.26 10.95
N ALA A 132 5.89 -15.05 10.38
CA ALA A 132 6.45 -15.90 9.34
C ALA A 132 6.84 -17.30 9.84
N THR A 133 7.09 -17.46 11.15
CA THR A 133 7.52 -18.72 11.76
C THR A 133 6.49 -19.32 12.71
N ALA A 134 5.32 -18.68 12.84
CA ALA A 134 4.26 -19.07 13.76
C ALA A 134 3.60 -20.39 13.36
N ASP A 135 3.25 -21.18 14.37
CA ASP A 135 2.34 -22.31 14.24
C ASP A 135 0.89 -21.90 14.55
N LEU A 136 -0.04 -22.83 14.38
CA LEU A 136 -1.46 -22.59 14.65
C LEU A 136 -1.72 -22.22 16.13
N ALA A 137 -0.90 -22.73 17.06
CA ALA A 137 -1.04 -22.45 18.49
C ALA A 137 -0.71 -20.98 18.78
N TRP A 138 0.33 -20.43 18.16
CA TRP A 138 0.64 -19.01 18.25
C TRP A 138 -0.51 -18.14 17.74
N TRP A 139 -1.04 -18.42 16.54
CA TRP A 139 -2.18 -17.68 16.00
C TRP A 139 -3.42 -17.73 16.89
N THR A 140 -3.71 -18.90 17.47
CA THR A 140 -4.85 -19.08 18.38
C THR A 140 -4.64 -18.35 19.73
N SER A 141 -3.38 -18.09 20.12
CA SER A 141 -3.05 -17.36 21.35
C SER A 141 -3.32 -15.85 21.27
N LEU A 142 -3.53 -15.30 20.06
CA LEU A 142 -3.71 -13.87 19.82
C LEU A 142 -5.12 -13.34 20.11
N GLY A 143 -5.96 -14.10 20.83
CA GLY A 143 -7.37 -13.80 21.09
C GLY A 143 -7.73 -12.32 21.31
N PRO A 144 -7.05 -11.55 22.18
CA PRO A 144 -7.39 -10.14 22.42
C PRO A 144 -6.82 -9.14 21.40
N VAL A 145 -5.97 -9.57 20.47
CA VAL A 145 -5.32 -8.68 19.48
C VAL A 145 -6.33 -8.08 18.50
N PRO A 146 -7.24 -8.85 17.87
CA PRO A 146 -8.30 -8.30 17.03
C PRO A 146 -9.16 -7.23 17.71
N GLU A 147 -9.61 -7.48 18.95
CA GLU A 147 -10.46 -6.54 19.69
C GLU A 147 -9.71 -5.24 20.01
N ARG A 148 -8.44 -5.35 20.44
CA ARG A 148 -7.57 -4.18 20.69
C ARG A 148 -7.33 -3.37 19.42
N LEU A 149 -7.04 -4.04 18.30
CA LEU A 149 -6.85 -3.37 17.01
C LEU A 149 -8.13 -2.63 16.61
N ASN A 150 -9.30 -3.27 16.64
CA ASN A 150 -10.54 -2.64 16.25
C ASN A 150 -10.96 -1.47 17.17
N SER A 151 -10.73 -1.60 18.49
CA SER A 151 -10.93 -0.47 19.41
C SER A 151 -10.04 0.71 19.04
N PHE A 152 -8.77 0.45 18.72
CA PHE A 152 -7.84 1.49 18.29
C PHE A 152 -8.24 2.09 16.93
N LEU A 153 -8.69 1.28 15.97
CA LEU A 153 -9.11 1.75 14.65
C LEU A 153 -10.35 2.66 14.73
N ASP A 154 -11.28 2.40 15.66
CA ASP A 154 -12.41 3.29 15.93
C ASP A 154 -11.95 4.66 16.48
N GLU A 155 -11.01 4.65 17.43
CA GLU A 155 -10.39 5.87 17.97
C GLU A 155 -9.59 6.63 16.89
N ALA A 156 -8.86 5.92 16.04
CA ALA A 156 -8.10 6.48 14.93
C ALA A 156 -9.03 7.13 13.90
N ALA A 157 -10.11 6.45 13.50
CA ALA A 157 -11.11 7.01 12.60
C ALA A 157 -11.76 8.27 13.20
N THR A 158 -12.15 8.23 14.48
CA THR A 158 -12.69 9.40 15.20
C THR A 158 -11.70 10.57 15.19
N THR A 159 -10.43 10.30 15.47
CA THR A 159 -9.35 11.30 15.48
C THR A 159 -9.17 11.95 14.11
N VAL A 160 -9.15 11.15 13.04
CA VAL A 160 -9.03 11.62 11.66
C VAL A 160 -10.25 12.47 11.27
N ARG A 161 -11.47 12.01 11.56
CA ARG A 161 -12.72 12.73 11.24
C ARG A 161 -12.84 14.09 11.90
N ALA A 162 -12.23 14.26 13.08
CA ALA A 162 -12.20 15.57 13.73
C ALA A 162 -11.44 16.64 12.92
N ARG A 163 -10.58 16.23 11.97
CA ARG A 163 -9.71 17.13 11.19
C ARG A 163 -9.92 17.03 9.67
N PHE A 164 -10.45 15.93 9.18
CA PHE A 164 -10.57 15.62 7.75
C PHE A 164 -12.00 15.25 7.35
N ALA A 165 -12.50 15.87 6.29
CA ALA A 165 -13.89 15.73 5.83
C ALA A 165 -14.05 14.85 4.57
N GLY A 166 -12.96 14.29 4.03
CA GLY A 166 -13.00 13.37 2.89
C GLY A 166 -13.14 11.90 3.31
N PRO A 167 -13.09 10.97 2.33
CA PRO A 167 -13.21 9.54 2.59
C PRO A 167 -12.05 8.97 3.45
N VAL A 168 -12.37 8.10 4.40
CA VAL A 168 -11.38 7.46 5.29
C VAL A 168 -11.46 5.94 5.15
N THR A 169 -10.31 5.28 5.11
CA THR A 169 -10.17 3.83 5.07
C THR A 169 -8.95 3.38 5.89
N TYR A 170 -8.64 2.09 5.85
CA TYR A 170 -7.52 1.44 6.51
C TYR A 170 -6.95 0.38 5.56
N ALA A 171 -5.63 0.21 5.50
CA ALA A 171 -5.01 -0.83 4.66
C ALA A 171 -4.79 -2.10 5.51
N SER A 172 -5.66 -3.09 5.35
CA SER A 172 -5.64 -4.31 6.17
C SER A 172 -4.87 -5.44 5.50
N GLY A 173 -4.02 -6.11 6.27
CA GLY A 173 -3.49 -7.41 5.90
C GLY A 173 -4.56 -8.49 6.05
N SER A 174 -4.45 -9.59 5.31
CA SER A 174 -5.48 -10.65 5.30
C SER A 174 -5.71 -11.38 6.64
N TRP A 175 -4.83 -11.14 7.63
CA TRP A 175 -4.94 -11.70 8.98
C TRP A 175 -5.67 -10.78 9.97
N GLU A 176 -6.01 -9.55 9.57
CA GLU A 176 -6.69 -8.57 10.43
C GLU A 176 -8.21 -8.62 10.20
N PRO A 177 -9.02 -9.15 11.14
CA PRO A 177 -10.47 -9.13 11.04
C PRO A 177 -11.01 -7.73 11.43
N VAL A 178 -10.86 -6.77 10.53
CA VAL A 178 -11.21 -5.36 10.75
C VAL A 178 -12.72 -5.15 10.84
N ASP A 179 -13.17 -4.41 11.84
CA ASP A 179 -14.50 -3.80 11.85
C ASP A 179 -14.49 -2.58 10.93
N TRP A 180 -15.14 -2.71 9.79
CA TRP A 180 -15.20 -1.65 8.78
C TRP A 180 -16.20 -0.55 9.12
N THR A 181 -17.02 -0.68 10.17
CA THR A 181 -18.07 0.28 10.55
C THR A 181 -17.64 1.75 10.52
N PRO A 182 -16.49 2.17 11.10
CA PRO A 182 -16.09 3.59 11.16
C PRO A 182 -15.51 4.14 9.83
N PHE A 183 -15.23 3.29 8.84
CA PHE A 183 -14.58 3.66 7.57
C PHE A 183 -15.58 3.83 6.41
N ASP A 184 -15.21 4.54 5.36
CA ASP A 184 -16.04 4.70 4.16
C ASP A 184 -15.76 3.61 3.11
N LEU A 185 -14.54 3.07 3.10
CA LEU A 185 -14.10 2.02 2.18
C LEU A 185 -13.48 0.85 2.96
N VAL A 186 -13.63 -0.34 2.40
CA VAL A 186 -12.88 -1.53 2.80
C VAL A 186 -11.54 -1.52 2.07
N GLY A 187 -10.44 -1.38 2.78
CA GLY A 187 -9.08 -1.32 2.20
C GLY A 187 -8.29 -2.59 2.47
N ILE A 188 -7.89 -3.31 1.43
CA ILE A 188 -7.26 -4.63 1.56
C ILE A 188 -5.92 -4.65 0.84
N ASP A 189 -4.87 -5.12 1.52
CA ASP A 189 -3.59 -5.45 0.91
C ASP A 189 -3.70 -6.85 0.27
N ALA A 190 -4.10 -6.87 -1.00
CA ALA A 190 -4.60 -8.04 -1.70
C ALA A 190 -3.50 -8.77 -2.48
N TYR A 191 -2.56 -9.38 -1.75
CA TYR A 191 -1.53 -10.23 -2.33
C TYR A 191 -2.06 -11.65 -2.59
N ARG A 192 -2.23 -11.99 -3.87
CA ARG A 192 -2.55 -13.33 -4.34
C ARG A 192 -1.28 -14.20 -4.28
N SER A 193 -1.39 -15.40 -3.74
CA SER A 193 -0.30 -16.37 -3.58
C SER A 193 -0.74 -17.75 -4.06
N ALA A 194 0.16 -18.73 -4.10
CA ALA A 194 -0.23 -20.10 -4.41
C ALA A 194 -1.24 -20.68 -3.39
N GLN A 195 -1.20 -20.19 -2.15
CA GLN A 195 -2.04 -20.69 -1.06
C GLN A 195 -3.49 -20.23 -1.17
N ASN A 196 -3.72 -19.01 -1.66
CA ASN A 196 -5.06 -18.42 -1.75
C ASN A 196 -5.59 -18.33 -3.19
N ALA A 197 -4.86 -18.78 -4.21
CA ALA A 197 -5.27 -18.64 -5.61
C ALA A 197 -6.71 -19.12 -5.89
N ALA A 198 -7.13 -20.22 -5.26
CA ALA A 198 -8.48 -20.78 -5.43
C ALA A 198 -9.59 -19.93 -4.77
N THR A 199 -9.26 -19.19 -3.70
CA THR A 199 -10.21 -18.44 -2.86
C THR A 199 -10.01 -16.91 -2.96
N PHE A 200 -9.05 -16.44 -3.74
CA PHE A 200 -8.69 -15.02 -3.81
C PHE A 200 -9.86 -14.11 -4.21
N ARG A 201 -10.73 -14.58 -5.12
CA ARG A 201 -11.95 -13.85 -5.49
C ARG A 201 -12.97 -13.78 -4.36
N GLU A 202 -13.00 -14.79 -3.49
CA GLU A 202 -13.91 -14.82 -2.34
C GLU A 202 -13.51 -13.75 -1.33
N LEU A 203 -12.22 -13.57 -1.06
CA LEU A 203 -11.70 -12.47 -0.23
C LEU A 203 -12.24 -11.10 -0.69
N LEU A 204 -12.22 -10.84 -2.01
CA LEU A 204 -12.75 -9.59 -2.56
C LEU A 204 -14.26 -9.46 -2.42
N ARG A 205 -15.00 -10.58 -2.51
CA ARG A 205 -16.47 -10.62 -2.35
C ARG A 205 -16.88 -10.43 -0.90
N GLU A 206 -16.14 -11.02 0.04
CA GLU A 206 -16.32 -10.84 1.48
C GLU A 206 -16.16 -9.37 1.85
N GLY A 207 -15.11 -8.69 1.34
CA GLY A 207 -14.94 -7.25 1.51
C GLY A 207 -16.17 -6.45 1.04
N ARG A 208 -16.75 -6.81 -0.11
CA ARG A 208 -17.99 -6.17 -0.62
C ARG A 208 -19.22 -6.48 0.23
N GLY A 209 -19.21 -7.59 0.98
CA GLY A 209 -20.28 -8.00 1.89
C GLY A 209 -20.59 -6.96 2.98
N HIS A 210 -19.66 -6.04 3.25
CA HIS A 210 -19.87 -4.91 4.17
C HIS A 210 -20.71 -3.77 3.58
N GLY A 211 -21.12 -3.85 2.30
CA GLY A 211 -21.94 -2.83 1.65
C GLY A 211 -21.19 -1.53 1.34
N LYS A 212 -19.85 -1.57 1.37
CA LYS A 212 -18.95 -0.44 1.11
C LYS A 212 -18.08 -0.72 -0.13
N PRO A 213 -17.60 0.31 -0.85
CA PRO A 213 -16.61 0.12 -1.90
C PRO A 213 -15.35 -0.57 -1.36
N VAL A 214 -14.82 -1.53 -2.13
CA VAL A 214 -13.56 -2.22 -1.82
C VAL A 214 -12.43 -1.58 -2.60
N ALA A 215 -11.38 -1.18 -1.90
CA ALA A 215 -10.12 -0.72 -2.47
C ALA A 215 -9.01 -1.73 -2.17
N VAL A 216 -8.29 -2.12 -3.20
CA VAL A 216 -7.03 -2.86 -3.06
C VAL A 216 -5.94 -1.82 -2.78
N THR A 217 -5.54 -1.70 -1.51
CA THR A 217 -4.60 -0.69 -1.01
C THR A 217 -3.15 -1.01 -1.35
N GLU A 218 -2.85 -2.29 -1.57
CA GLU A 218 -1.62 -2.81 -2.16
C GLU A 218 -1.87 -4.12 -2.91
N TYR A 219 -1.20 -4.29 -4.06
CA TYR A 219 -0.95 -5.57 -4.69
C TYR A 219 0.31 -5.47 -5.55
N GLY A 220 1.05 -6.56 -5.70
CA GLY A 220 2.23 -6.57 -6.57
C GLY A 220 3.03 -7.84 -6.41
N THR A 221 4.13 -7.93 -7.15
CA THR A 221 5.13 -8.98 -6.97
C THR A 221 6.52 -8.51 -7.40
N CYS A 222 7.55 -9.29 -7.09
CA CYS A 222 8.94 -9.04 -7.47
C CYS A 222 9.28 -9.62 -8.86
N ALA A 223 10.38 -9.17 -9.45
CA ALA A 223 10.82 -9.54 -10.80
C ALA A 223 11.68 -10.82 -10.84
N TYR A 224 11.17 -11.94 -10.31
CA TYR A 224 11.81 -13.25 -10.46
C TYR A 224 10.78 -14.38 -10.64
N ARG A 225 11.22 -15.48 -11.25
CA ARG A 225 10.33 -16.59 -11.58
C ARG A 225 9.64 -17.15 -10.34
N GLY A 226 8.30 -17.16 -10.35
CA GLY A 226 7.47 -17.68 -9.26
C GLY A 226 7.31 -16.72 -8.08
N ALA A 227 7.77 -15.47 -8.19
CA ALA A 227 7.59 -14.46 -7.14
C ALA A 227 6.10 -14.24 -6.83
N GLY A 228 5.22 -14.31 -7.83
CA GLY A 228 3.80 -14.11 -7.63
C GLY A 228 3.22 -15.11 -6.62
N ASP A 229 3.68 -16.35 -6.67
CA ASP A 229 3.17 -17.42 -5.81
C ASP A 229 3.51 -17.26 -4.33
N LEU A 230 4.43 -16.35 -4.01
CA LEU A 230 4.81 -16.00 -2.65
C LEU A 230 3.93 -14.89 -2.04
N GLY A 231 3.02 -14.28 -2.83
CA GLY A 231 2.19 -13.18 -2.38
C GLY A 231 3.01 -12.03 -1.77
N GLY A 232 2.58 -11.51 -0.62
CA GLY A 232 3.25 -10.40 0.07
C GLY A 232 4.67 -10.71 0.55
N LEU A 233 5.12 -11.97 0.50
CA LEU A 233 6.47 -12.39 0.88
C LEU A 233 7.47 -12.38 -0.29
N ALA A 234 7.09 -11.91 -1.48
CA ALA A 234 7.97 -11.92 -2.65
C ALA A 234 9.27 -11.11 -2.46
N TRP A 235 9.33 -10.17 -1.50
CA TRP A 235 10.58 -9.47 -1.15
C TRP A 235 11.65 -10.36 -0.49
N GLN A 236 11.33 -11.62 -0.16
CA GLN A 236 12.29 -12.60 0.33
C GLN A 236 12.60 -13.63 -0.78
N PRO A 237 13.38 -13.27 -1.82
CA PRO A 237 13.66 -14.17 -2.92
C PRO A 237 14.34 -15.45 -2.40
N PRO A 238 13.90 -16.64 -2.86
CA PRO A 238 14.54 -17.89 -2.49
C PRO A 238 15.99 -17.92 -2.98
N HIS A 239 16.83 -18.71 -2.33
CA HIS A 239 18.22 -18.89 -2.77
C HIS A 239 18.26 -19.41 -4.22
N GLY A 240 18.98 -18.70 -5.09
CA GLY A 240 19.07 -19.03 -6.51
C GLY A 240 17.86 -18.58 -7.34
N ALA A 241 17.03 -17.66 -6.82
CA ALA A 241 15.98 -17.00 -7.59
C ALA A 241 16.51 -16.47 -8.93
N VAL A 242 15.77 -16.73 -10.00
CA VAL A 242 16.14 -16.37 -11.37
C VAL A 242 15.36 -15.11 -11.75
N PRO A 243 16.04 -13.99 -12.10
CA PRO A 243 15.37 -12.76 -12.54
C PRO A 243 14.41 -13.01 -13.71
N ASP A 244 13.22 -12.42 -13.61
CA ASP A 244 12.15 -12.51 -14.59
C ASP A 244 11.18 -11.33 -14.42
N GLU A 245 11.38 -10.24 -15.18
CA GLU A 245 10.44 -9.11 -15.17
C GLU A 245 9.08 -9.46 -15.79
N ASP A 246 8.99 -10.52 -16.62
CA ASP A 246 7.70 -10.94 -17.16
C ASP A 246 6.81 -11.56 -16.07
N GLU A 247 7.36 -11.96 -14.92
CA GLU A 247 6.56 -12.37 -13.74
C GLU A 247 5.67 -11.23 -13.25
N GLN A 248 6.21 -10.02 -13.10
CA GLN A 248 5.44 -8.86 -12.67
C GLN A 248 4.32 -8.54 -13.67
N VAL A 249 4.62 -8.66 -14.99
CA VAL A 249 3.63 -8.44 -16.06
C VAL A 249 2.47 -9.44 -15.96
N ARG A 250 2.77 -10.75 -15.85
CA ARG A 250 1.74 -11.79 -15.72
C ARG A 250 0.86 -11.57 -14.50
N TYR A 251 1.48 -11.27 -13.36
CA TYR A 251 0.77 -11.02 -12.10
C TYR A 251 -0.12 -9.77 -12.19
N PHE A 252 0.38 -8.68 -12.78
CA PHE A 252 -0.38 -7.47 -13.02
C PHE A 252 -1.61 -7.72 -13.91
N GLU A 253 -1.42 -8.36 -15.06
CA GLU A 253 -2.51 -8.62 -16.01
C GLU A 253 -3.60 -9.53 -15.41
N GLU A 254 -3.19 -10.57 -14.67
CA GLU A 254 -4.11 -11.46 -13.96
C GLU A 254 -4.94 -10.69 -12.92
N LEU A 255 -4.27 -9.99 -11.99
CA LEU A 255 -4.97 -9.35 -10.88
C LEU A 255 -5.80 -8.16 -11.33
N LEU A 256 -5.33 -7.37 -12.30
CA LEU A 256 -6.12 -6.29 -12.85
C LEU A 256 -7.43 -6.82 -13.46
N GLY A 257 -7.38 -7.93 -14.20
CA GLY A 257 -8.57 -8.60 -14.73
C GLY A 257 -9.52 -9.06 -13.62
N ILE A 258 -9.01 -9.69 -12.58
CA ILE A 258 -9.80 -10.11 -11.41
C ILE A 258 -10.47 -8.90 -10.74
N PHE A 259 -9.74 -7.82 -10.51
CA PHE A 259 -10.27 -6.62 -9.86
C PHE A 259 -11.36 -5.94 -10.68
N GLU A 260 -11.23 -5.92 -12.00
CA GLU A 260 -12.28 -5.40 -12.90
C GLU A 260 -13.54 -6.26 -12.84
N GLU A 261 -13.41 -7.58 -12.92
CA GLU A 261 -14.54 -8.53 -12.88
C GLU A 261 -15.25 -8.56 -11.53
N GLU A 262 -14.48 -8.49 -10.43
CA GLU A 262 -15.02 -8.46 -9.07
C GLU A 262 -15.54 -7.08 -8.67
N GLY A 263 -15.40 -6.06 -9.52
CA GLY A 263 -15.93 -4.72 -9.24
C GLY A 263 -15.22 -4.01 -8.09
N VAL A 264 -13.91 -4.21 -7.96
CA VAL A 264 -13.05 -3.40 -7.08
C VAL A 264 -13.18 -1.92 -7.48
N ASP A 265 -13.25 -1.03 -6.50
CA ASP A 265 -13.34 0.42 -6.72
C ASP A 265 -11.99 0.98 -7.15
N THR A 266 -10.95 0.74 -6.36
CA THR A 266 -9.60 1.29 -6.58
C THR A 266 -8.56 0.18 -6.40
N ALA A 267 -7.55 0.11 -7.27
CA ALA A 267 -6.44 -0.82 -7.12
C ALA A 267 -5.08 -0.12 -7.25
N LEU A 268 -4.23 -0.31 -6.24
CA LEU A 268 -2.95 0.39 -6.10
C LEU A 268 -1.77 -0.60 -6.17
N TRP A 269 -1.00 -0.57 -7.26
CA TRP A 269 0.19 -1.40 -7.39
C TRP A 269 1.24 -1.02 -6.35
N PHE A 270 1.76 -1.98 -5.60
CA PHE A 270 2.93 -1.80 -4.75
C PHE A 270 4.15 -2.24 -5.55
N SER A 271 5.09 -1.35 -5.95
CA SER A 271 5.20 0.10 -5.69
C SER A 271 5.76 0.87 -6.90
N PHE A 272 5.86 2.20 -6.87
CA PHE A 272 6.61 2.95 -7.88
C PHE A 272 8.07 2.50 -7.91
N ALA A 273 8.74 2.61 -6.76
CA ALA A 273 10.13 2.23 -6.56
C ALA A 273 10.35 1.73 -5.13
N ASP A 274 11.25 0.76 -4.99
CA ASP A 274 11.85 0.40 -3.70
C ASP A 274 13.23 1.06 -3.59
N TYR A 275 13.26 2.29 -3.07
CA TYR A 275 14.46 3.12 -2.98
C TYR A 275 15.59 2.49 -2.15
N ASP A 276 15.27 1.51 -1.29
CA ASP A 276 16.24 0.81 -0.46
C ASP A 276 16.93 -0.35 -1.18
N LYS A 277 16.55 -0.69 -2.41
CA LYS A 277 17.02 -1.88 -3.15
C LYS A 277 17.67 -1.58 -4.51
N PRO A 278 18.64 -0.65 -4.62
CA PRO A 278 19.36 -0.43 -5.87
C PRO A 278 20.23 -1.62 -6.31
N GLY A 279 20.44 -1.71 -7.62
CA GLY A 279 21.33 -2.69 -8.26
C GLY A 279 20.88 -4.13 -8.03
N ASP A 280 21.80 -5.01 -7.63
CA ASP A 280 21.52 -6.45 -7.44
C ASP A 280 20.43 -6.75 -6.41
N ARG A 281 20.10 -5.79 -5.54
CA ARG A 281 19.01 -5.92 -4.56
C ARG A 281 17.62 -5.76 -5.17
N ASP A 282 17.52 -5.27 -6.42
CA ASP A 282 16.28 -5.10 -7.16
C ASP A 282 15.51 -6.42 -7.34
N LEU A 283 16.17 -7.57 -7.20
CA LEU A 283 15.50 -8.86 -7.22
C LEU A 283 14.43 -8.99 -6.11
N ALA A 284 14.59 -8.29 -5.00
CA ALA A 284 13.65 -8.22 -3.89
C ALA A 284 12.72 -6.99 -3.96
N SER A 285 12.71 -6.27 -5.09
CA SER A 285 11.94 -5.05 -5.29
C SER A 285 10.59 -5.34 -5.92
N TYR A 286 9.55 -4.71 -5.35
CA TYR A 286 8.20 -4.66 -5.93
C TYR A 286 8.04 -3.52 -6.96
N GLY A 287 9.00 -2.60 -7.01
CA GLY A 287 8.95 -1.39 -7.82
C GLY A 287 8.72 -1.67 -9.30
N VAL A 288 7.93 -0.82 -9.96
CA VAL A 288 7.77 -0.81 -11.43
C VAL A 288 9.01 -0.22 -12.12
N VAL A 289 9.86 0.48 -11.37
CA VAL A 289 11.19 0.91 -11.80
C VAL A 289 12.26 0.17 -11.02
N ARG A 290 13.42 -0.05 -11.67
CA ARG A 290 14.65 -0.52 -11.04
C ARG A 290 15.46 0.70 -10.61
N MET A 291 15.84 0.75 -9.33
CA MET A 291 16.77 1.75 -8.83
C MET A 291 18.20 1.39 -9.26
N LEU A 292 18.87 2.32 -9.94
CA LEU A 292 20.28 2.21 -10.33
C LEU A 292 21.20 2.72 -9.21
N ASP A 293 20.75 3.75 -8.50
CA ASP A 293 21.37 4.30 -7.30
C ASP A 293 20.26 4.85 -6.36
N GLU A 294 20.55 5.81 -5.47
CA GLU A 294 19.54 6.36 -4.55
C GLU A 294 18.51 7.28 -5.23
N THR A 295 18.80 7.83 -6.41
CA THR A 295 17.95 8.81 -7.10
C THR A 295 17.67 8.51 -8.57
N THR A 296 18.44 7.63 -9.19
CA THR A 296 18.34 7.28 -10.60
C THR A 296 17.66 5.93 -10.76
N TRP A 297 16.75 5.82 -11.72
CA TRP A 297 16.01 4.60 -12.00
C TRP A 297 15.76 4.40 -13.50
N GLU A 298 15.42 3.18 -13.87
CA GLU A 298 14.96 2.78 -15.21
C GLU A 298 13.65 1.97 -15.12
N PRO A 299 12.74 2.08 -16.11
CA PRO A 299 11.48 1.34 -16.09
C PRO A 299 11.70 -0.17 -16.32
N LYS A 300 10.97 -1.01 -15.56
CA LYS A 300 10.87 -2.46 -15.81
C LYS A 300 9.77 -2.76 -16.83
N LYS A 301 9.68 -3.99 -17.32
CA LYS A 301 8.61 -4.43 -18.24
C LYS A 301 7.19 -4.16 -17.71
N VAL A 302 6.95 -4.31 -16.41
CA VAL A 302 5.64 -4.03 -15.81
C VAL A 302 5.23 -2.56 -15.93
N PHE A 303 6.17 -1.61 -15.94
CA PHE A 303 5.89 -0.20 -16.21
C PHE A 303 5.21 -0.03 -17.58
N GLN A 304 5.76 -0.68 -18.62
CA GLN A 304 5.22 -0.61 -19.98
C GLN A 304 3.87 -1.31 -20.11
N ALA A 305 3.70 -2.44 -19.40
CA ALA A 305 2.42 -3.14 -19.33
C ALA A 305 1.33 -2.29 -18.66
N MET A 306 1.67 -1.64 -17.54
CA MET A 306 0.78 -0.71 -16.82
C MET A 306 0.41 0.49 -17.68
N SER A 307 1.39 1.18 -18.26
CA SER A 307 1.16 2.31 -19.17
C SER A 307 0.20 1.93 -20.31
N THR A 308 0.43 0.77 -20.94
CA THR A 308 -0.44 0.27 -22.02
C THR A 308 -1.85 -0.06 -21.55
N ALA A 309 -2.00 -0.67 -20.36
CA ALA A 309 -3.31 -1.05 -19.82
C ALA A 309 -4.11 0.16 -19.34
N TYR A 310 -3.45 1.12 -18.69
CA TYR A 310 -4.07 2.30 -18.08
C TYR A 310 -4.40 3.38 -19.12
N GLY A 311 -3.58 3.54 -20.16
CA GLY A 311 -3.85 4.46 -21.28
C GLY A 311 -5.02 4.05 -22.19
N ARG A 312 -5.58 2.85 -22.03
CA ARG A 312 -6.76 2.41 -22.80
C ARG A 312 -8.04 3.04 -22.23
N PRO A 313 -8.98 3.50 -23.09
CA PRO A 313 -10.28 3.96 -22.64
C PRO A 313 -10.98 2.89 -21.80
N ARG A 314 -11.60 3.33 -20.69
CA ARG A 314 -12.38 2.42 -19.83
C ARG A 314 -13.50 1.80 -20.67
N ARG A 315 -13.62 0.47 -20.65
CA ARG A 315 -14.79 -0.21 -21.22
C ARG A 315 -15.99 0.19 -20.36
N ASN A 316 -17.00 0.83 -20.95
CA ASN A 316 -18.25 1.07 -20.24
C ASN A 316 -18.82 -0.29 -19.80
N PRO A 317 -19.25 -0.44 -18.53
CA PRO A 317 -19.99 -1.63 -18.13
C PRO A 317 -21.26 -1.71 -18.98
N ALA A 318 -21.49 -2.87 -19.58
CA ALA A 318 -22.71 -3.22 -20.29
C ALA A 318 -23.85 -3.50 -19.29
#